data_AF-A0A0Q9K210-F1
#
_entry.id   AF-A0A0Q9K210-F1
#
_cell.length_a   1.000
_cell.length_b   1.000
_cell.length_c   1.000
_cell.angle_alpha   90.00
_cell.angle_beta   90.00
_cell.angle_gamma   90.00
#
_symmetry.space_group_name_H-M   'P 1'
#
loop_
_entity.id
_entity.type
_entity.pdbx_description
1 polymer ?
#
loop_
_entity_poly.entity_id
_entity_poly.type
_entity_poly.pdbx_seq_one_letter_code
_entity_poly.pdbx_strand_id
1 'polypeptide(L)'
;MVRSGQQDRANPETFGSAPANSPRASLSRLWSDGLGRAGTRGAQMLLVGAVVVALVWLLSRLSIVTIPLVLALIFAAAFAPWMEWTRRHRLPPALGAALALLFLLAAIIGALVFVVGSVGHEWRELAIKAQDGFQRLVAWVQTLPFSPDQRQLNDFTEQISGFVTSAEFGSGALGGIGAVTEVSASLGMMAIILFFLLKDGPQMWEFLVRPFEGIAYDRAERIRRKTVDVFGGYISSTAAAALFDAVGIFIGLLILQVPLAVPLAILTFLLAFIPIIGAVSAGAVAALVALVTNGPLNAALVVLVVIIVNQLEGNVLKPILMGKTVSLHALVVLIVIAAGTAVGGITGALLAVPLTAAAWGVVQVWDGDNLPARWARPKTRDRPAPRSDEMR
;
A
#
# COMPACT_ATOMS: atom_id res chain seq x y z
N MET A 1 31.83 88.88 52.39
CA MET A 1 32.06 87.59 53.06
C MET A 1 31.14 86.59 52.35
N VAL A 2 31.55 85.54 51.63
CA VAL A 2 32.60 84.55 51.85
C VAL A 2 33.11 83.99 50.51
N ARG A 3 34.44 84.03 50.36
CA ARG A 3 35.40 83.22 49.59
C ARG A 3 35.02 82.48 48.30
N SER A 4 35.71 82.92 47.25
CA SER A 4 36.25 82.16 46.12
C SER A 4 37.05 80.91 46.53
N GLY A 5 36.91 79.86 45.74
CA GLY A 5 37.66 78.60 45.86
C GLY A 5 37.72 77.87 44.52
N GLN A 6 38.51 78.44 43.61
CA GLN A 6 38.92 77.83 42.36
C GLN A 6 40.04 76.83 42.69
N GLN A 7 39.80 75.53 42.43
CA GLN A 7 40.81 74.50 42.59
C GLN A 7 40.85 73.64 41.33
N ASP A 8 41.92 73.87 40.57
CA ASP A 8 42.43 73.00 39.51
C ASP A 8 42.42 71.54 39.94
N ARG A 9 41.79 70.70 39.12
CA ARG A 9 42.07 69.26 39.13
C ARG A 9 42.53 68.84 37.75
N ALA A 10 43.77 68.40 37.76
CA ALA A 10 44.56 67.91 36.67
C ALA A 10 43.87 66.79 35.87
N ASN A 11 44.09 66.87 34.57
CA ASN A 11 43.78 65.90 33.54
C ASN A 11 44.66 64.65 33.71
N PRO A 12 44.12 63.43 33.86
CA PRO A 12 44.89 62.21 33.69
C PRO A 12 44.74 61.70 32.25
N GLU A 13 45.83 61.84 31.50
CA GLU A 13 46.30 61.00 30.41
C GLU A 13 45.27 60.17 29.61
N THR A 14 45.05 60.62 28.37
CA THR A 14 44.52 59.83 27.26
C THR A 14 45.46 58.66 26.95
N PHE A 15 45.22 57.50 27.57
CA PHE A 15 45.74 56.23 27.05
C PHE A 15 44.95 55.87 25.79
N GLY A 16 45.64 55.92 24.64
CA GLY A 16 45.11 55.45 23.37
C GLY A 16 44.69 53.98 23.46
N SER A 17 43.39 53.72 23.33
CA SER A 17 42.87 52.37 23.11
C SER A 17 43.18 51.95 21.69
N ALA A 18 44.28 51.19 21.53
CA ALA A 18 44.50 50.39 20.34
C ALA A 18 43.27 49.50 20.08
N PRO A 19 42.79 49.33 18.84
CA PRO A 19 41.69 48.41 18.59
C PRO A 19 42.19 46.99 18.88
N ALA A 20 41.62 46.38 19.91
CA ALA A 20 41.78 44.96 20.20
C ALA A 20 41.18 44.15 19.04
N ASN A 21 42.00 43.85 18.03
CA ASN A 21 41.72 42.84 17.03
C ASN A 21 41.61 41.49 17.72
N SER A 22 40.42 41.20 18.24
CA SER A 22 40.03 39.92 18.80
C SER A 22 40.08 38.87 17.69
N PRO A 23 40.99 37.87 17.71
CA PRO A 23 41.11 36.87 16.64
C PRO A 23 39.93 35.88 16.60
N ARG A 24 38.90 36.07 17.43
CA ARG A 24 37.75 35.16 17.54
C ARG A 24 36.69 35.36 16.44
N ALA A 25 36.82 36.38 15.60
CA ALA A 25 35.85 36.70 14.55
C ALA A 25 36.10 36.01 13.19
N SER A 26 37.13 35.15 13.07
CA SER A 26 37.54 34.56 11.78
C SER A 26 36.90 33.18 11.48
N LEU A 27 36.58 32.38 12.49
CA LEU A 27 35.98 31.05 12.28
C LEU A 27 34.48 31.10 11.93
N SER A 28 33.76 32.13 12.37
CA SER A 28 32.33 32.30 12.06
C SER A 28 32.07 32.76 10.62
N ARG A 29 33.07 33.33 9.94
CA ARG A 29 32.94 33.78 8.54
C ARG A 29 33.08 32.65 7.51
N LEU A 30 33.94 31.65 7.79
CA LEU A 30 34.16 30.49 6.91
C LEU A 30 32.90 29.63 6.68
N TRP A 31 31.95 29.66 7.62
CA TRP A 31 30.67 28.94 7.51
C TRP A 31 29.49 29.81 7.06
N SER A 32 29.72 31.11 6.87
CA SER A 32 28.68 32.05 6.43
C SER A 32 28.58 32.20 4.91
N ASP A 33 29.59 31.70 4.18
CA ASP A 33 29.65 31.67 2.73
C ASP A 33 28.63 30.68 2.12
N GLY A 34 28.36 30.82 0.82
CA GLY A 34 27.41 29.96 0.10
C GLY A 34 27.68 28.46 0.28
N LEU A 35 28.95 28.06 0.36
CA LEU A 35 29.37 26.68 0.64
C LEU A 35 29.06 26.23 2.08
N GLY A 36 29.18 27.11 3.09
CA GLY A 36 28.87 26.78 4.48
C GLY A 36 27.37 26.59 4.72
N ARG A 37 26.53 27.39 4.06
CA ARG A 37 25.07 27.19 4.04
C ARG A 37 24.66 25.93 3.28
N ALA A 38 25.34 25.61 2.19
CA ALA A 38 25.13 24.35 1.47
C ALA A 38 25.56 23.13 2.31
N GLY A 39 26.69 23.23 3.02
CA GLY A 39 27.21 22.18 3.90
C GLY A 39 26.32 21.93 5.11
N THR A 40 25.83 22.98 5.77
CA THR A 40 24.86 22.84 6.89
C THR A 40 23.53 22.23 6.42
N ARG A 41 22.99 22.66 5.28
CA ARG A 41 21.79 22.04 4.69
C ARG A 41 22.03 20.60 4.27
N GLY A 42 23.20 20.29 3.72
CA GLY A 42 23.63 18.94 3.39
C GLY A 42 23.70 18.04 4.62
N ALA A 43 24.30 18.52 5.72
CA ALA A 43 24.36 17.81 6.98
C ALA A 43 22.97 17.57 7.59
N GLN A 44 22.07 18.56 7.53
CA GLN A 44 20.68 18.42 7.96
C GLN A 44 19.94 17.36 7.12
N MET A 45 20.12 17.37 5.79
CA MET A 45 19.52 16.38 4.89
C MET A 45 20.08 14.97 5.15
N LEU A 46 21.38 14.84 5.39
CA LEU A 46 22.01 13.56 5.74
C LEU A 46 21.51 13.04 7.09
N LEU A 47 21.33 13.90 8.08
CA LEU A 47 20.80 13.51 9.40
C LEU A 47 19.35 13.06 9.29
N VAL A 48 18.49 13.81 8.59
CA VAL A 48 17.11 13.39 8.33
C VAL A 48 17.08 12.07 7.55
N GLY A 49 17.91 11.93 6.52
CA GLY A 49 18.06 10.69 5.76
C GLY A 49 18.48 9.52 6.65
N ALA A 50 19.46 9.70 7.52
CA ALA A 50 19.92 8.68 8.45
C ALA A 50 18.83 8.27 9.46
N VAL A 51 18.07 9.22 9.98
CA VAL A 51 16.92 8.93 10.87
C VAL A 51 15.84 8.13 10.13
N VAL A 52 15.52 8.50 8.89
CA VAL A 52 14.56 7.77 8.06
C VAL A 52 15.04 6.35 7.78
N VAL A 53 16.30 6.19 7.38
CA VAL A 53 16.91 4.87 7.13
C VAL A 53 16.92 4.01 8.40
N ALA A 54 17.30 4.59 9.55
CA ALA A 54 17.30 3.89 10.82
C ALA A 54 15.89 3.46 11.24
N LEU A 55 14.88 4.32 11.03
CA LEU A 55 13.48 4.00 11.29
C LEU A 55 12.99 2.86 10.39
N VAL A 56 13.24 2.94 9.08
CA VAL A 56 12.88 1.88 8.12
C VAL A 56 13.57 0.57 8.48
N TRP A 57 14.86 0.62 8.83
CA TRP A 57 15.62 -0.55 9.25
C TRP A 57 15.03 -1.18 10.53
N LEU A 58 14.71 -0.37 11.54
CA LEU A 58 14.07 -0.84 12.77
C LEU A 58 12.69 -1.45 12.50
N LEU A 59 11.85 -0.77 11.70
CA LEU A 59 10.51 -1.23 11.34
C LEU A 59 10.56 -2.53 10.53
N SER A 60 11.55 -2.69 9.65
CA SER A 60 11.77 -3.92 8.87
C SER A 60 12.22 -5.09 9.75
N ARG A 61 12.99 -4.82 10.82
CA ARG A 61 13.41 -5.86 11.77
C ARG A 61 12.25 -6.34 12.66
N LEU A 62 11.28 -5.46 12.89
CA LEU A 62 10.06 -5.73 13.66
C LEU A 62 8.87 -6.07 12.77
N SER A 63 9.10 -6.72 11.62
CA SER A 63 8.07 -7.03 10.62
C SER A 63 6.85 -7.75 11.22
N ILE A 64 7.06 -8.62 12.21
CA ILE A 64 6.00 -9.34 12.94
C ILE A 64 5.00 -8.42 13.64
N VAL A 65 5.39 -7.19 13.98
CA VAL A 65 4.50 -6.17 14.57
C VAL A 65 4.11 -5.11 13.54
N THR A 66 5.07 -4.66 12.74
CA THR A 66 4.88 -3.55 11.78
C THR A 66 3.84 -3.89 10.72
N ILE A 67 3.88 -5.09 10.14
CA ILE A 67 2.93 -5.49 9.09
C ILE A 67 1.49 -5.55 9.64
N PRO A 68 1.20 -6.29 10.74
CA PRO A 68 -0.12 -6.27 11.36
C PRO A 68 -0.58 -4.87 11.76
N LEU A 69 0.32 -4.02 12.26
CA LEU A 69 -0.01 -2.64 12.65
C LEU A 69 -0.45 -1.80 11.45
N VAL A 70 0.30 -1.85 10.34
CA VAL A 70 -0.04 -1.09 9.13
C VAL A 70 -1.35 -1.60 8.52
N LEU A 71 -1.54 -2.91 8.43
CA LEU A 71 -2.80 -3.50 7.95
C LEU A 71 -3.96 -3.08 8.85
N ALA A 72 -3.81 -3.18 10.17
CA ALA A 72 -4.82 -2.74 11.12
C ALA A 72 -5.14 -1.25 10.98
N LEU A 73 -4.15 -0.39 10.72
CA LEU A 73 -4.37 1.04 10.48
C LEU A 73 -5.17 1.29 9.20
N ILE A 74 -4.85 0.57 8.13
CA ILE A 74 -5.56 0.66 6.85
C ILE A 74 -7.01 0.19 6.99
N PHE A 75 -7.23 -0.96 7.64
CA PHE A 75 -8.57 -1.46 7.91
C PHE A 75 -9.33 -0.55 8.88
N ALA A 76 -8.68 -0.02 9.93
CA ALA A 76 -9.33 0.91 10.85
C ALA A 76 -9.85 2.16 10.13
N ALA A 77 -9.08 2.69 9.18
CA ALA A 77 -9.50 3.78 8.33
C ALA A 77 -10.66 3.38 7.39
N ALA A 78 -10.64 2.18 6.83
CA ALA A 78 -11.72 1.66 5.99
C ALA A 78 -13.04 1.46 6.76
N PHE A 79 -12.96 1.05 8.02
CA PHE A 79 -14.10 0.89 8.93
C PHE A 79 -14.49 2.20 9.64
N ALA A 80 -13.86 3.34 9.34
CA ALA A 80 -14.24 4.63 9.93
C ALA A 80 -15.73 4.99 9.70
N PRO A 81 -16.33 4.81 8.50
CA PRO A 81 -17.76 5.06 8.29
C PRO A 81 -18.65 4.15 9.13
N TRP A 82 -18.24 2.90 9.34
CA TRP A 82 -18.94 1.95 10.21
C TRP A 82 -18.89 2.39 11.68
N MET A 83 -17.73 2.83 12.16
CA MET A 83 -17.59 3.36 13.52
C MET A 83 -18.38 4.65 13.73
N GLU A 84 -18.48 5.50 12.70
CA GLU A 84 -19.35 6.67 12.72
C GLU A 84 -20.83 6.28 12.84
N TRP A 85 -21.26 5.30 12.03
CA TRP A 85 -22.63 4.79 12.06
C TRP A 85 -22.99 4.20 13.43
N THR A 86 -22.14 3.35 14.00
CA THR A 86 -22.37 2.77 15.34
C THR A 86 -22.45 3.83 16.43
N ARG A 87 -21.59 4.87 16.36
CA ARG A 87 -21.64 6.00 17.30
C ARG A 87 -22.93 6.81 17.18
N ARG A 88 -23.44 7.03 15.96
CA ARG A 88 -24.73 7.70 15.72
C ARG A 88 -25.91 6.92 16.29
N HIS A 89 -25.83 5.59 16.25
CA HIS A 89 -26.82 4.68 16.87
C HIS A 89 -26.62 4.44 18.38
N ARG A 90 -25.75 5.23 19.04
CA ARG A 90 -25.46 5.16 20.48
C ARG A 90 -24.94 3.79 20.98
N LEU A 91 -24.36 2.99 20.08
CA LEU A 91 -23.67 1.76 20.49
C LEU A 91 -22.34 2.12 21.19
N PRO A 92 -21.95 1.40 22.26
CA PRO A 92 -20.67 1.62 22.89
C PRO A 92 -19.52 1.28 21.91
N PRO A 93 -18.42 2.05 21.90
CA PRO A 93 -17.33 1.89 20.93
C PRO A 93 -16.76 0.47 20.86
N ALA A 94 -16.70 -0.21 22.02
CA ALA A 94 -16.23 -1.60 22.11
C ALA A 94 -17.09 -2.58 21.30
N LEU A 95 -18.43 -2.42 21.34
CA LEU A 95 -19.33 -3.26 20.56
C LEU A 95 -19.24 -2.95 19.07
N GLY A 96 -19.15 -1.67 18.70
CA GLY A 96 -18.95 -1.28 17.29
C GLY A 96 -17.67 -1.88 16.70
N ALA A 97 -16.57 -1.81 17.45
CA ALA A 97 -15.28 -2.41 17.08
C ALA A 97 -15.34 -3.94 17.03
N ALA A 98 -15.97 -4.59 18.03
CA ALA A 98 -16.13 -6.05 18.04
C ALA A 98 -16.94 -6.54 16.84
N LEU A 99 -18.05 -5.87 16.51
CA LEU A 99 -18.88 -6.23 15.35
C LEU A 99 -18.12 -6.05 14.03
N ALA A 100 -17.35 -4.97 13.88
CA ALA A 100 -16.51 -4.76 12.69
C ALA A 100 -15.46 -5.88 12.54
N LEU A 101 -14.78 -6.22 13.64
CA LEU A 101 -13.77 -7.26 13.65
C LEU A 101 -14.36 -8.64 13.36
N LEU A 102 -15.47 -8.98 14.01
CA LEU A 102 -16.18 -10.24 13.77
C LEU A 102 -16.66 -10.34 12.33
N PHE A 103 -17.20 -9.25 11.76
CA PHE A 103 -17.59 -9.21 10.37
C PHE A 103 -16.40 -9.45 9.43
N LEU A 104 -15.28 -8.75 9.64
CA LEU A 104 -14.06 -8.91 8.83
C LEU A 104 -13.52 -10.35 8.90
N LEU A 105 -13.36 -10.88 10.12
CA LEU A 105 -12.84 -12.24 10.32
C LEU A 105 -13.80 -13.29 9.77
N ALA A 106 -15.12 -13.16 10.00
CA ALA A 106 -16.11 -14.08 9.48
C ALA A 106 -16.15 -14.04 7.94
N ALA A 107 -16.02 -12.87 7.32
CA ALA A 107 -15.96 -12.74 5.87
C ALA A 107 -14.73 -13.44 5.29
N ILE A 108 -13.54 -13.19 5.84
CA ILE A 108 -12.28 -13.79 5.35
C ILE A 108 -12.26 -15.30 5.62
N ILE A 109 -12.48 -15.72 6.86
CA ILE A 109 -12.45 -17.13 7.27
C ILE A 109 -13.58 -17.90 6.58
N GLY A 110 -14.78 -17.35 6.54
CA GLY A 110 -15.93 -17.97 5.86
C GLY A 110 -15.68 -18.16 4.37
N ALA A 111 -15.15 -17.14 3.68
CA ALA A 111 -14.77 -17.24 2.27
C ALA A 111 -13.67 -18.30 2.05
N LEU A 112 -12.64 -18.31 2.89
CA LEU A 112 -11.54 -19.28 2.79
C LEU A 112 -12.02 -20.71 3.06
N VAL A 113 -12.78 -20.94 4.13
CA VAL A 113 -13.37 -22.25 4.46
C VAL A 113 -14.30 -22.72 3.35
N PHE A 114 -15.10 -21.82 2.77
CA PHE A 114 -15.95 -22.15 1.64
C PHE A 114 -15.13 -22.58 0.42
N VAL A 115 -14.14 -21.79 0.01
CA VAL A 115 -13.28 -22.11 -1.15
C VAL A 115 -12.51 -23.40 -0.93
N VAL A 116 -11.81 -23.53 0.21
CA VAL A 116 -11.04 -24.73 0.55
C VAL A 116 -11.95 -25.94 0.70
N GLY A 117 -13.15 -25.78 1.26
CA GLY A 117 -14.14 -26.84 1.36
C GLY A 117 -14.63 -27.30 -0.02
N SER A 118 -15.03 -26.37 -0.89
CA SER A 118 -15.51 -26.70 -2.24
C SER A 118 -14.41 -27.33 -3.10
N VAL A 119 -13.19 -26.81 -3.06
CA VAL A 119 -12.06 -27.34 -3.83
C VAL A 119 -11.54 -28.64 -3.21
N GLY A 120 -11.48 -28.73 -1.89
CA GLY A 120 -10.90 -29.85 -1.15
C GLY A 120 -11.65 -31.17 -1.34
N HIS A 121 -12.99 -31.13 -1.35
CA HIS A 121 -13.80 -32.33 -1.60
C HIS A 121 -13.60 -32.86 -3.03
N GLU A 122 -13.41 -31.95 -4.00
CA GLU A 122 -13.20 -32.30 -5.40
C GLU A 122 -11.71 -32.46 -5.74
N TRP A 123 -10.78 -32.19 -4.82
CA TRP A 123 -9.34 -32.09 -5.10
C TRP A 123 -8.74 -33.35 -5.72
N ARG A 124 -9.08 -34.53 -5.18
CA ARG A 124 -8.63 -35.82 -5.72
C ARG A 124 -9.17 -36.08 -7.12
N GLU A 125 -10.41 -35.67 -7.37
CA GLU A 125 -11.04 -35.84 -8.68
C GLU A 125 -10.48 -34.82 -9.70
N LEU A 126 -10.24 -33.58 -9.28
CA LEU A 126 -9.56 -32.55 -10.06
C LEU A 126 -8.14 -32.99 -10.43
N ALA A 127 -7.39 -33.61 -9.52
CA ALA A 127 -6.04 -34.11 -9.79
C ALA A 127 -6.02 -35.19 -10.89
N ILE A 128 -6.96 -36.14 -10.84
CA ILE A 128 -7.09 -37.20 -11.86
C ILE A 128 -7.53 -36.59 -13.20
N LYS A 129 -8.56 -35.74 -13.18
CA LYS A 129 -9.04 -35.06 -14.40
C LYS A 129 -7.97 -34.11 -14.96
N ALA A 130 -7.07 -33.57 -14.14
CA ALA A 130 -5.99 -32.68 -14.58
C ALA A 130 -5.02 -33.36 -15.54
N GLN A 131 -4.68 -34.63 -15.27
CA GLN A 131 -3.86 -35.42 -16.19
C GLN A 131 -4.57 -35.65 -17.53
N ASP A 132 -5.85 -36.02 -17.52
CA ASP A 132 -6.65 -36.22 -18.74
C ASP A 132 -6.85 -34.91 -19.53
N GLY A 133 -7.19 -33.81 -18.85
CA GLY A 133 -7.33 -32.49 -19.47
C GLY A 133 -6.04 -32.00 -20.13
N PHE A 134 -4.89 -32.26 -19.49
CA PHE A 134 -3.59 -31.95 -20.07
C PHE A 134 -3.28 -32.81 -21.30
N GLN A 135 -3.55 -34.11 -21.26
CA GLN A 135 -3.38 -34.98 -22.43
C GLN A 135 -4.26 -34.53 -23.61
N ARG A 136 -5.48 -34.09 -23.35
CA ARG A 136 -6.37 -33.52 -24.38
C ARG A 136 -5.84 -32.21 -24.95
N LEU A 137 -5.21 -31.37 -24.12
CA LEU A 137 -4.55 -30.15 -24.60
C LEU A 137 -3.40 -30.50 -25.55
N VAL A 138 -2.52 -31.43 -25.17
CA VAL A 138 -1.40 -31.88 -26.00
C VAL A 138 -1.92 -32.45 -27.33
N ALA A 139 -2.94 -33.31 -27.27
CA ALA A 139 -3.56 -33.89 -28.46
C ALA A 139 -4.17 -32.81 -29.37
N TRP A 140 -4.88 -31.82 -28.80
CA TRP A 140 -5.43 -30.71 -29.57
C TRP A 140 -4.33 -29.85 -30.20
N VAL A 141 -3.26 -29.53 -29.47
CA VAL A 141 -2.13 -28.75 -30.00
C VAL A 141 -1.45 -29.49 -31.16
N GLN A 142 -1.36 -30.82 -31.12
CA GLN A 142 -0.84 -31.63 -32.22
C GLN A 142 -1.69 -31.57 -33.50
N THR A 143 -2.97 -31.19 -33.41
CA THR A 143 -3.82 -30.97 -34.59
C THR A 143 -3.63 -29.60 -35.25
N LEU A 144 -2.90 -28.68 -34.61
CA LEU A 144 -2.65 -27.36 -35.18
C LEU A 144 -1.61 -27.43 -36.30
N PRO A 145 -1.73 -26.59 -37.35
CA PRO A 145 -0.84 -26.62 -38.53
C PRO A 145 0.61 -26.21 -38.24
N PHE A 146 0.90 -25.80 -37.01
CA PHE A 146 2.23 -25.51 -36.48
C PHE A 146 2.57 -26.58 -35.43
N SER A 147 3.34 -27.60 -35.81
CA SER A 147 3.74 -28.67 -34.89
C SER A 147 4.77 -28.16 -33.89
N PRO A 148 4.47 -28.10 -32.57
CA PRO A 148 5.49 -27.81 -31.57
C PRO A 148 6.48 -28.98 -31.50
N ASP A 149 7.70 -28.69 -31.06
CA ASP A 149 8.72 -29.70 -30.84
C ASP A 149 8.20 -30.80 -29.88
N GLN A 150 8.10 -32.03 -30.37
CA GLN A 150 7.59 -33.17 -29.60
C GLN A 150 8.39 -33.41 -28.32
N ARG A 151 9.70 -33.09 -28.32
CA ARG A 151 10.54 -33.24 -27.13
C ARG A 151 10.10 -32.29 -26.02
N GLN A 152 9.87 -31.02 -26.35
CA GLN A 152 9.40 -30.03 -25.38
C GLN A 152 8.02 -30.40 -24.81
N LEU A 153 7.11 -30.93 -25.65
CA LEU A 153 5.80 -31.40 -25.19
C LEU A 153 5.92 -32.58 -24.21
N ASN A 154 6.80 -33.54 -24.52
CA ASN A 154 7.02 -34.70 -23.65
C ASN A 154 7.68 -34.30 -22.32
N ASP A 155 8.69 -33.43 -22.36
CA ASP A 155 9.36 -32.90 -21.15
C ASP A 155 8.35 -32.15 -20.26
N PHE A 156 7.46 -31.36 -20.86
CA PHE A 156 6.40 -30.64 -20.13
C PHE A 156 5.36 -31.62 -19.53
N THR A 157 5.04 -32.69 -20.26
CA THR A 157 4.13 -33.74 -19.80
C THR A 157 4.72 -34.50 -18.61
N GLU A 158 6.00 -34.85 -18.66
CA GLU A 158 6.70 -35.51 -17.57
C GLU A 158 6.82 -34.61 -16.34
N GLN A 159 7.10 -33.31 -16.50
CA GLN A 159 7.14 -32.36 -15.39
C GLN A 159 5.78 -32.24 -14.69
N ILE A 160 4.69 -32.14 -15.45
CA ILE A 160 3.34 -32.04 -14.88
C ILE A 160 2.95 -33.35 -14.20
N SER A 161 3.21 -34.50 -14.83
CA SER A 161 2.95 -35.81 -14.23
C SER A 161 3.74 -36.01 -12.94
N GLY A 162 5.03 -35.64 -12.93
CA GLY A 162 5.89 -35.67 -11.76
C GLY A 162 5.42 -34.75 -10.64
N PHE A 163 4.94 -33.54 -10.97
CA PHE A 163 4.35 -32.64 -10.00
C PHE A 163 3.06 -33.20 -9.39
N VAL A 164 2.10 -33.65 -10.21
CA VAL A 164 0.81 -34.20 -9.75
C VAL A 164 0.98 -35.44 -8.88
N THR A 165 1.99 -36.27 -9.15
CA THR A 165 2.30 -37.48 -8.36
C THR A 165 3.22 -37.21 -7.17
N SER A 166 3.77 -36.00 -7.04
CA SER A 166 4.68 -35.66 -5.97
C SER A 166 4.02 -35.68 -4.59
N ALA A 167 4.83 -36.01 -3.58
CA ALA A 167 4.41 -35.89 -2.18
C ALA A 167 4.07 -34.43 -1.83
N GLU A 168 4.65 -33.42 -2.48
CA GLU A 168 4.33 -32.00 -2.29
C GLU A 168 2.94 -31.63 -2.83
N PHE A 169 2.51 -32.20 -3.96
CA PHE A 169 1.15 -32.00 -4.46
C PHE A 169 0.12 -32.74 -3.60
N GLY A 170 0.41 -33.97 -3.20
CA GLY A 170 -0.43 -34.76 -2.28
C GLY A 170 -0.49 -34.18 -0.86
N SER A 171 0.59 -33.55 -0.41
CA SER A 171 0.68 -32.84 0.87
C SER A 171 0.46 -31.34 0.74
N GLY A 172 0.07 -30.81 -0.42
CA GLY A 172 -0.22 -29.38 -0.60
C GLY A 172 -1.27 -28.86 0.39
N ALA A 173 -2.20 -29.75 0.78
CA ALA A 173 -3.15 -29.51 1.88
C ALA A 173 -2.48 -29.44 3.28
N LEU A 174 -1.42 -30.21 3.52
CA LEU A 174 -0.63 -30.23 4.76
C LEU A 174 0.39 -29.07 4.83
N GLY A 175 1.01 -28.69 3.71
CA GLY A 175 1.86 -27.50 3.59
C GLY A 175 1.07 -26.21 3.86
N GLY A 176 -0.21 -26.19 3.48
CA GLY A 176 -1.16 -25.14 3.86
C GLY A 176 -1.32 -24.98 5.38
N ILE A 177 -1.22 -26.05 6.18
CA ILE A 177 -1.36 -25.98 7.65
C ILE A 177 -0.19 -25.20 8.29
N GLY A 178 1.03 -25.36 7.76
CA GLY A 178 2.20 -24.61 8.21
C GLY A 178 2.05 -23.11 7.93
N ALA A 179 1.63 -22.75 6.71
CA ALA A 179 1.32 -21.37 6.35
C ALA A 179 0.16 -20.79 7.18
N VAL A 180 -0.88 -21.58 7.46
CA VAL A 180 -2.00 -21.17 8.32
C VAL A 180 -1.53 -20.84 9.72
N THR A 181 -0.56 -21.56 10.28
CA THR A 181 -0.07 -21.33 11.65
C THR A 181 0.67 -19.98 11.77
N GLU A 182 1.57 -19.68 10.83
CA GLU A 182 2.29 -18.39 10.81
C GLU A 182 1.36 -17.21 10.52
N VAL A 183 0.45 -17.39 9.55
CA VAL A 183 -0.59 -16.39 9.23
C VAL A 183 -1.49 -16.16 10.44
N SER A 184 -1.85 -17.19 11.20
CA SER A 184 -2.74 -17.07 12.38
C SER A 184 -2.15 -16.17 13.46
N ALA A 185 -0.84 -16.26 13.72
CA ALA A 185 -0.18 -15.39 14.71
C ALA A 185 -0.23 -13.91 14.27
N SER A 186 0.10 -13.63 13.00
CA SER A 186 0.04 -12.28 12.44
C SER A 186 -1.40 -11.72 12.38
N LEU A 187 -2.38 -12.57 12.04
CA LEU A 187 -3.80 -12.23 11.98
C LEU A 187 -4.35 -11.94 13.37
N GLY A 188 -3.98 -12.73 14.37
CA GLY A 188 -4.35 -12.51 15.77
C GLY A 188 -3.81 -11.18 16.30
N MET A 189 -2.54 -10.87 16.02
CA MET A 189 -1.94 -9.58 16.37
C MET A 189 -2.65 -8.42 15.66
N MET A 190 -2.90 -8.56 14.36
CA MET A 190 -3.65 -7.56 13.57
C MET A 190 -5.03 -7.33 14.15
N ALA A 191 -5.76 -8.40 14.50
CA ALA A 191 -7.11 -8.34 15.06
C ALA A 191 -7.13 -7.58 16.39
N ILE A 192 -6.16 -7.84 17.28
CA ILE A 192 -6.02 -7.13 18.55
C ILE A 192 -5.74 -5.65 18.30
N ILE A 193 -4.76 -5.32 17.45
CA ILE A 193 -4.41 -3.93 17.15
C ILE A 193 -5.60 -3.21 16.52
N LEU A 194 -6.28 -3.83 15.55
CA LEU A 194 -7.45 -3.28 14.87
C LEU A 194 -8.57 -3.01 15.87
N PHE A 195 -8.85 -3.93 16.80
CA PHE A 195 -9.84 -3.72 17.84
C PHE A 195 -9.56 -2.47 18.67
N PHE A 196 -8.32 -2.30 19.15
CA PHE A 196 -7.95 -1.10 19.92
C PHE A 196 -7.97 0.17 19.08
N LEU A 197 -7.50 0.13 17.82
CA LEU A 197 -7.58 1.28 16.92
C LEU A 197 -9.01 1.71 16.64
N LEU A 198 -9.94 0.76 16.47
CA LEU A 198 -11.36 1.06 16.27
C LEU A 198 -12.03 1.56 17.55
N LYS A 199 -11.73 0.97 18.71
CA LYS A 199 -12.33 1.32 20.00
C LYS A 199 -11.83 2.67 20.53
N ASP A 200 -10.51 2.85 20.55
CA ASP A 200 -9.80 3.92 21.27
C ASP A 200 -9.06 4.88 20.34
N GLY A 201 -9.23 4.76 19.02
CA GLY A 201 -8.51 5.56 18.01
C GLY A 201 -8.44 7.07 18.28
N PRO A 202 -9.54 7.76 18.61
CA PRO A 202 -9.50 9.19 18.95
C PRO A 202 -8.65 9.51 20.18
N GLN A 203 -8.69 8.67 21.22
CA GLN A 203 -7.91 8.86 22.45
C GLN A 203 -6.42 8.59 22.19
N MET A 204 -6.12 7.54 21.43
CA MET A 204 -4.75 7.22 21.02
C MET A 204 -4.15 8.35 20.19
N TRP A 205 -4.92 8.93 19.27
CA TRP A 205 -4.49 10.08 18.49
C TRP A 205 -4.21 11.30 19.36
N GLU A 206 -5.15 11.68 20.22
CA GLU A 206 -4.98 12.84 21.11
C GLU A 206 -3.76 12.69 22.01
N PHE A 207 -3.50 11.48 22.51
CA PHE A 207 -2.28 11.18 23.26
C PHE A 207 -1.00 11.42 22.44
N LEU A 208 -0.99 11.01 21.16
CA LEU A 208 0.15 11.20 20.26
C LEU A 208 0.40 12.69 19.92
N VAL A 209 -0.66 13.48 19.78
CA VAL A 209 -0.53 14.90 19.40
C VAL A 209 -0.44 15.87 20.57
N ARG A 210 -0.65 15.39 21.80
CA ARG A 210 -0.58 16.17 23.03
C ARG A 210 0.67 17.08 23.16
N PRO A 211 1.87 16.70 22.67
CA PRO A 211 3.03 17.59 22.73
C PRO A 211 3.01 18.77 21.74
N PHE A 212 2.10 18.79 20.76
CA PHE A 212 2.03 19.82 19.74
C PHE A 212 1.02 20.91 20.09
N GLU A 213 1.37 22.17 19.78
CA GLU A 213 0.50 23.33 20.01
C GLU A 213 0.33 24.18 18.73
N GLY A 214 -0.76 24.95 18.67
CA GLY A 214 -1.06 25.89 17.58
C GLY A 214 -1.01 25.26 16.19
N ILE A 215 -0.24 25.87 15.27
CA ILE A 215 -0.13 25.44 13.87
C ILE A 215 0.32 23.98 13.74
N ALA A 216 1.14 23.47 14.68
CA ALA A 216 1.63 22.09 14.64
C ALA A 216 0.51 21.10 14.96
N TYR A 217 -0.35 21.40 15.94
CA TYR A 217 -1.53 20.59 16.26
C TYR A 217 -2.51 20.55 15.09
N ASP A 218 -2.84 21.72 14.52
CA ASP A 218 -3.74 21.80 13.36
C ASP A 218 -3.20 21.03 12.16
N ARG A 219 -1.88 21.07 11.95
CA ARG A 219 -1.21 20.29 10.89
C ARG A 219 -1.33 18.79 11.15
N ALA A 220 -1.07 18.33 12.37
CA ALA A 220 -1.22 16.93 12.73
C ALA A 220 -2.65 16.45 12.48
N GLU A 221 -3.64 17.23 12.87
CA GLU A 221 -5.06 16.90 12.73
C GLU A 221 -5.51 16.85 11.26
N ARG A 222 -4.98 17.74 10.40
CA ARG A 222 -5.14 17.63 8.93
C ARG A 222 -4.51 16.35 8.37
N ILE A 223 -3.29 16.03 8.81
CA ILE A 223 -2.57 14.82 8.41
C ILE A 223 -3.37 13.57 8.78
N ARG A 224 -3.93 13.51 9.99
CA ARG A 224 -4.78 12.40 10.43
C ARG A 224 -5.96 12.21 9.50
N ARG A 225 -6.78 13.26 9.29
CA ARG A 225 -7.95 13.19 8.42
C ARG A 225 -7.57 12.72 7.02
N LYS A 226 -6.55 13.33 6.43
CA LYS A 226 -6.09 12.98 5.08
C LYS A 226 -5.61 11.53 4.99
N THR A 227 -4.90 11.04 6.00
CA THR A 227 -4.39 9.66 6.03
C THR A 227 -5.54 8.65 6.16
N VAL A 228 -6.52 8.94 7.01
CA VAL A 228 -7.74 8.11 7.14
C VAL A 228 -8.51 8.08 5.81
N ASP A 229 -8.69 9.22 5.15
CA ASP A 229 -9.38 9.29 3.86
C ASP A 229 -8.65 8.50 2.77
N VAL A 230 -7.31 8.59 2.72
CA VAL A 230 -6.49 7.88 1.73
C VAL A 230 -6.55 6.36 1.96
N PHE A 231 -6.36 5.89 3.20
CA PHE A 231 -6.43 4.45 3.48
C PHE A 231 -7.84 3.88 3.30
N GLY A 232 -8.87 4.60 3.77
CA GLY A 232 -10.26 4.18 3.59
C GLY A 232 -10.66 4.16 2.12
N GLY A 233 -10.26 5.18 1.35
CA GLY A 233 -10.46 5.24 -0.09
C GLY A 233 -9.73 4.15 -0.87
N TYR A 234 -8.52 3.77 -0.43
CA TYR A 234 -7.76 2.67 -1.03
C TYR A 234 -8.47 1.33 -0.85
N ILE A 235 -8.91 1.00 0.37
CA ILE A 235 -9.62 -0.26 0.65
C ILE A 235 -10.97 -0.31 -0.06
N SER A 236 -11.75 0.77 -0.04
CA SER A 236 -13.05 0.79 -0.72
C SER A 236 -12.91 0.66 -2.24
N SER A 237 -11.91 1.32 -2.84
CA SER A 237 -11.62 1.18 -4.27
C SER A 237 -11.14 -0.23 -4.62
N THR A 238 -10.27 -0.82 -3.80
CA THR A 238 -9.76 -2.18 -4.01
C THR A 238 -10.88 -3.20 -3.86
N ALA A 239 -11.75 -3.06 -2.85
CA ALA A 239 -12.90 -3.93 -2.65
C ALA A 239 -13.93 -3.81 -3.79
N ALA A 240 -14.15 -2.60 -4.33
CA ALA A 240 -15.02 -2.39 -5.48
C ALA A 240 -14.46 -3.03 -6.76
N ALA A 241 -13.14 -2.91 -6.99
CA ALA A 241 -12.46 -3.58 -8.09
C ALA A 241 -12.51 -5.11 -7.94
N ALA A 242 -12.17 -5.63 -6.75
CA ALA A 242 -12.25 -7.06 -6.44
C ALA A 242 -13.66 -7.63 -6.65
N LEU A 243 -14.70 -6.88 -6.28
CA LEU A 243 -16.08 -7.29 -6.49
C LEU A 243 -16.45 -7.30 -7.98
N PHE A 244 -16.01 -6.30 -8.74
CA PHE A 244 -16.19 -6.26 -10.18
C PHE A 244 -15.53 -7.46 -10.85
N ASP A 245 -14.28 -7.77 -10.48
CA ASP A 245 -13.54 -8.91 -11.02
C ASP A 245 -14.23 -10.23 -10.68
N ALA A 246 -14.60 -10.41 -9.41
CA ALA A 246 -15.29 -11.61 -8.96
C ALA A 246 -16.62 -11.83 -9.69
N VAL A 247 -17.43 -10.77 -9.88
CA VAL A 247 -18.70 -10.84 -10.61
C VAL A 247 -18.47 -11.11 -12.09
N GLY A 248 -17.49 -10.45 -12.71
CA GLY A 248 -17.15 -10.64 -14.12
C GLY A 248 -16.68 -12.07 -14.40
N ILE A 249 -15.77 -12.59 -13.58
CA ILE A 249 -15.31 -13.98 -13.66
C ILE A 249 -16.46 -14.94 -13.38
N PHE A 250 -17.27 -14.69 -12.35
CA PHE A 250 -18.43 -15.53 -12.03
C PHE A 250 -19.38 -15.68 -13.22
N ILE A 251 -19.77 -14.56 -13.86
CA ILE A 251 -20.67 -14.56 -15.02
C ILE A 251 -20.04 -15.33 -16.18
N GLY A 252 -18.76 -15.08 -16.48
CA GLY A 252 -18.07 -15.80 -17.56
C GLY A 252 -17.99 -17.30 -17.33
N LEU A 253 -17.70 -17.74 -16.10
CA LEU A 253 -17.66 -19.15 -15.74
C LEU A 253 -19.06 -19.79 -15.80
N LEU A 254 -20.11 -19.07 -15.40
CA LEU A 254 -21.49 -19.55 -15.54
C LEU A 254 -21.90 -19.74 -17.00
N ILE A 255 -21.59 -18.77 -17.88
CA ILE A 255 -21.90 -18.84 -19.31
C ILE A 255 -21.21 -20.04 -19.95
N LEU A 256 -19.94 -20.26 -19.59
CA LEU A 256 -19.13 -21.39 -20.10
C LEU A 256 -19.43 -22.72 -19.39
N GLN A 257 -20.35 -22.72 -18.42
CA GLN A 257 -20.72 -23.89 -17.61
C GLN A 257 -19.51 -24.58 -16.97
N VAL A 258 -18.57 -23.78 -16.49
CA VAL A 258 -17.41 -24.26 -15.75
C VAL A 258 -17.84 -24.55 -14.30
N PRO A 259 -17.58 -25.75 -13.76
CA PRO A 259 -17.87 -26.05 -12.37
C PRO A 259 -17.05 -25.15 -11.44
N LEU A 260 -17.41 -25.10 -10.16
CA LEU A 260 -16.75 -24.26 -9.16
C LEU A 260 -16.77 -22.75 -9.48
N ALA A 261 -17.70 -22.27 -10.32
CA ALA A 261 -17.82 -20.85 -10.65
C ALA A 261 -17.90 -19.95 -9.39
N VAL A 262 -18.68 -20.35 -8.37
CA VAL A 262 -18.79 -19.61 -7.10
C VAL A 262 -17.47 -19.63 -6.31
N PRO A 263 -16.86 -20.79 -5.99
CA PRO A 263 -15.54 -20.84 -5.36
C PRO A 263 -14.46 -20.04 -6.10
N LEU A 264 -14.42 -20.12 -7.43
CA LEU A 264 -13.43 -19.40 -8.24
C LEU A 264 -13.67 -17.89 -8.24
N ALA A 265 -14.92 -17.44 -8.23
CA ALA A 265 -15.26 -16.03 -8.09
C ALA A 265 -14.86 -15.49 -6.70
N ILE A 266 -15.12 -16.25 -5.64
CA ILE A 266 -14.68 -15.89 -4.28
C ILE A 266 -13.15 -15.88 -4.19
N LEU A 267 -12.48 -16.89 -4.77
CA LEU A 267 -11.02 -16.94 -4.83
C LEU A 267 -10.47 -15.72 -5.58
N THR A 268 -11.09 -15.33 -6.70
CA THR A 268 -10.76 -14.12 -7.46
C THR A 268 -10.91 -12.88 -6.59
N PHE A 269 -12.03 -12.74 -5.86
CA PHE A 269 -12.26 -11.64 -4.93
C PHE A 269 -11.16 -11.53 -3.87
N LEU A 270 -10.81 -12.64 -3.23
CA LEU A 270 -9.79 -12.67 -2.18
C LEU A 270 -8.40 -12.34 -2.74
N LEU A 271 -8.08 -12.91 -3.90
CA LEU A 271 -6.79 -12.73 -4.56
C LEU A 271 -6.61 -11.32 -5.14
N ALA A 272 -7.69 -10.64 -5.54
CA ALA A 272 -7.64 -9.29 -6.12
C ALA A 272 -7.00 -8.24 -5.20
N PHE A 273 -6.93 -8.49 -3.88
CA PHE A 273 -6.19 -7.64 -2.95
C PHE A 273 -4.67 -7.68 -3.14
N ILE A 274 -4.12 -8.69 -3.82
CA ILE A 274 -2.69 -8.86 -4.12
C ILE A 274 -2.44 -8.46 -5.58
N PRO A 275 -1.90 -7.26 -5.86
CA PRO A 275 -1.73 -6.78 -7.23
C PRO A 275 -0.91 -7.73 -8.09
N ILE A 276 -1.31 -7.88 -9.37
CA ILE A 276 -0.68 -8.74 -10.40
C ILE A 276 -0.83 -10.24 -10.08
N ILE A 277 -0.34 -10.68 -8.92
CA ILE A 277 -0.40 -12.07 -8.48
C ILE A 277 -1.84 -12.53 -8.43
N GLY A 278 -2.74 -11.70 -7.89
CA GLY A 278 -4.13 -12.07 -7.70
C GLY A 278 -4.85 -12.45 -8.99
N ALA A 279 -4.80 -11.55 -9.98
CA ALA A 279 -5.45 -11.76 -11.28
C ALA A 279 -4.80 -12.92 -12.05
N VAL A 280 -3.47 -13.04 -12.03
CA VAL A 280 -2.76 -14.13 -12.72
C VAL A 280 -3.07 -15.47 -12.07
N SER A 281 -2.99 -15.57 -10.75
CA SER A 281 -3.26 -16.82 -10.02
C SER A 281 -4.72 -17.22 -10.12
N ALA A 282 -5.66 -16.30 -9.91
CA ALA A 282 -7.10 -16.58 -10.02
C ALA A 282 -7.48 -17.02 -11.45
N GLY A 283 -7.01 -16.28 -12.46
CA GLY A 283 -7.26 -16.60 -13.86
C GLY A 283 -6.62 -17.93 -14.28
N ALA A 284 -5.41 -18.23 -13.81
CA ALA A 284 -4.75 -19.50 -14.07
C ALA A 284 -5.50 -20.67 -13.45
N VAL A 285 -5.93 -20.55 -12.18
CA VAL A 285 -6.72 -21.59 -11.51
C VAL A 285 -8.06 -21.80 -12.22
N ALA A 286 -8.75 -20.72 -12.60
CA ALA A 286 -10.02 -20.82 -13.33
C ALA A 286 -9.86 -21.46 -14.72
N ALA A 287 -8.83 -21.07 -15.47
CA ALA A 287 -8.52 -21.65 -16.77
C ALA A 287 -8.12 -23.13 -16.67
N LEU A 288 -7.36 -23.50 -15.63
CA LEU A 288 -7.00 -24.88 -15.35
C LEU A 288 -8.26 -25.70 -15.02
N VAL A 289 -9.12 -25.23 -14.13
CA VAL A 289 -10.38 -25.92 -13.83
C VAL A 289 -11.21 -26.12 -15.10
N ALA A 290 -11.35 -25.11 -15.95
CA ALA A 290 -12.06 -25.22 -17.22
C ALA A 290 -11.40 -26.19 -18.21
N LEU A 291 -10.07 -26.20 -18.30
CA LEU A 291 -9.33 -27.15 -19.14
C LEU A 291 -9.65 -28.59 -18.76
N VAL A 292 -9.67 -28.83 -17.46
CA VAL A 292 -9.83 -30.13 -16.85
C VAL A 292 -11.26 -30.65 -16.95
N THR A 293 -12.24 -29.74 -16.88
CA THR A 293 -13.65 -30.12 -16.78
C THR A 293 -14.42 -29.97 -18.10
N ASN A 294 -14.04 -29.02 -18.95
CA ASN A 294 -14.71 -28.72 -20.21
C ASN A 294 -13.80 -28.81 -21.44
N GLY A 295 -12.47 -28.88 -21.27
CA GLY A 295 -11.51 -29.02 -22.36
C GLY A 295 -10.84 -27.72 -22.82
N PRO A 296 -9.92 -27.81 -23.82
CA PRO A 296 -8.99 -26.73 -24.16
C PRO A 296 -9.66 -25.48 -24.73
N LEU A 297 -10.75 -25.63 -25.49
CA LEU A 297 -11.49 -24.50 -26.03
C LEU A 297 -12.12 -23.66 -24.91
N ASN A 298 -12.78 -24.29 -23.94
CA ASN A 298 -13.37 -23.57 -22.81
C ASN A 298 -12.31 -22.93 -21.92
N ALA A 299 -11.16 -23.58 -21.73
CA ALA A 299 -10.02 -22.97 -21.04
C ALA A 299 -9.55 -21.68 -21.74
N ALA A 300 -9.41 -21.70 -23.06
CA ALA A 300 -9.05 -20.52 -23.84
C ALA A 300 -10.11 -19.41 -23.74
N LEU A 301 -11.40 -19.78 -23.73
CA LEU A 301 -12.49 -18.83 -23.51
C LEU A 301 -12.49 -18.24 -22.10
N VAL A 302 -12.14 -19.02 -21.06
CA VAL A 302 -11.96 -18.49 -19.69
C VAL A 302 -10.80 -17.49 -19.63
N VAL A 303 -9.67 -17.79 -20.27
CA VAL A 303 -8.56 -16.83 -20.38
C VAL A 303 -9.02 -15.56 -21.08
N LEU A 304 -9.81 -15.68 -22.16
CA LEU A 304 -10.39 -14.52 -22.84
C LEU A 304 -11.32 -13.71 -21.93
N VAL A 305 -12.17 -14.36 -21.13
CA VAL A 305 -13.02 -13.71 -20.12
C VAL A 305 -12.15 -12.95 -19.11
N VAL A 306 -11.10 -13.57 -18.56
CA VAL A 306 -10.19 -12.92 -17.61
C VAL A 306 -9.55 -11.68 -18.23
N ILE A 307 -9.09 -11.77 -19.48
CA ILE A 307 -8.53 -10.62 -20.21
C ILE A 307 -9.59 -9.53 -20.38
N ILE A 308 -10.80 -9.86 -20.80
CA ILE A 308 -11.89 -8.88 -20.97
C ILE A 308 -12.20 -8.18 -19.66
N VAL A 309 -12.36 -8.93 -18.56
CA VAL A 309 -12.63 -8.38 -17.22
C VAL A 309 -11.50 -7.46 -16.78
N ASN A 310 -10.24 -7.88 -16.90
CA ASN A 310 -9.07 -7.04 -16.59
C ASN A 310 -9.01 -5.77 -17.44
N GLN A 311 -9.37 -5.85 -18.73
CA GLN A 311 -9.41 -4.68 -19.60
C GLN A 311 -10.54 -3.72 -19.23
N LEU A 312 -11.70 -4.22 -18.82
CA LEU A 312 -12.78 -3.38 -18.32
C LEU A 312 -12.41 -2.73 -16.98
N GLU A 313 -11.80 -3.50 -16.07
CA GLU A 313 -11.31 -2.99 -14.79
C GLU A 313 -10.27 -1.87 -15.02
N GLY A 314 -9.28 -2.14 -15.89
CA GLY A 314 -8.20 -1.21 -16.22
C GLY A 314 -8.64 0.07 -16.91
N ASN A 315 -9.51 -0.04 -17.92
CA ASN A 315 -9.85 1.08 -18.80
C ASN A 315 -11.14 1.82 -18.42
N VAL A 316 -12.03 1.18 -17.66
CA VAL A 316 -13.33 1.77 -17.30
C VAL A 316 -13.43 1.96 -15.79
N LEU A 317 -13.19 0.91 -15.02
CA LEU A 317 -13.45 0.96 -13.58
C LEU A 317 -12.43 1.82 -12.83
N LYS A 318 -11.12 1.66 -13.11
CA LYS A 318 -10.06 2.46 -12.46
C LYS A 318 -10.27 3.97 -12.64
N PRO A 319 -10.55 4.50 -13.84
CA PRO A 319 -10.88 5.93 -14.01
C PRO A 319 -12.09 6.39 -13.18
N ILE A 320 -13.12 5.56 -13.05
CA ILE A 320 -14.34 5.90 -12.30
C ILE A 320 -14.06 5.89 -10.79
N LEU A 321 -13.38 4.86 -10.28
CA LEU A 321 -13.09 4.71 -8.85
C LEU A 321 -12.01 5.69 -8.35
N MET A 322 -11.01 5.98 -9.19
CA MET A 322 -9.86 6.81 -8.81
C MET A 322 -9.98 8.28 -9.26
N GLY A 323 -11.11 8.68 -9.83
CA GLY A 323 -11.30 9.88 -10.66
C GLY A 323 -10.91 11.24 -10.08
N LYS A 324 -10.48 11.37 -8.81
CA LYS A 324 -9.97 12.63 -8.23
C LYS A 324 -8.82 12.47 -7.22
N THR A 325 -8.22 11.28 -7.07
CA THR A 325 -7.14 11.07 -6.09
C THR A 325 -5.82 10.96 -6.83
N VAL A 326 -4.86 11.78 -6.39
CA VAL A 326 -3.43 11.81 -6.74
C VAL A 326 -3.01 10.72 -7.72
N SER A 327 -2.86 11.11 -8.97
CA SER A 327 -2.22 10.29 -9.99
C SER A 327 -0.71 10.23 -9.72
N LEU A 328 -0.29 9.24 -8.93
CA LEU A 328 1.12 8.86 -8.90
C LEU A 328 1.52 8.42 -10.30
N HIS A 329 2.63 8.95 -10.80
CA HIS A 329 3.15 8.55 -12.10
C HIS A 329 3.46 7.04 -12.09
N ALA A 330 3.17 6.32 -13.18
CA ALA A 330 3.28 4.85 -13.23
C ALA A 330 4.69 4.35 -12.84
N LEU A 331 5.74 5.09 -13.22
CA LEU A 331 7.11 4.77 -12.82
C LEU A 331 7.32 4.83 -11.31
N VAL A 332 6.68 5.78 -10.61
CA VAL A 332 6.76 5.89 -9.14
C VAL A 332 6.14 4.67 -8.50
N VAL A 333 4.96 4.26 -8.95
CA VAL A 333 4.29 3.05 -8.46
C VAL A 333 5.16 1.82 -8.67
N LEU A 334 5.76 1.67 -9.86
CA LEU A 334 6.67 0.57 -10.17
C LEU A 334 7.88 0.53 -9.22
N ILE A 335 8.57 1.65 -9.04
CA ILE A 335 9.75 1.76 -8.16
C ILE A 335 9.37 1.44 -6.72
N VAL A 336 8.24 1.96 -6.26
CA VAL A 336 7.74 1.76 -4.89
C VAL A 336 7.38 0.29 -4.63
N ILE A 337 6.72 -0.38 -5.58
CA ILE A 337 6.43 -1.81 -5.49
C ILE A 337 7.73 -2.62 -5.46
N ALA A 338 8.69 -2.31 -6.33
CA ALA A 338 9.98 -3.00 -6.36
C ALA A 338 10.74 -2.80 -5.04
N ALA A 339 10.78 -1.58 -4.50
CA ALA A 339 11.40 -1.28 -3.21
C ALA A 339 10.68 -1.99 -2.05
N GLY A 340 9.34 -1.97 -2.04
CA GLY A 340 8.54 -2.70 -1.04
C GLY A 340 8.80 -4.20 -1.09
N THR A 341 8.92 -4.77 -2.28
CA THR A 341 9.27 -6.18 -2.50
C THR A 341 10.66 -6.50 -1.93
N ALA A 342 11.65 -5.64 -2.18
CA ALA A 342 13.01 -5.83 -1.68
C ALA A 342 13.10 -5.77 -0.15
N VAL A 343 12.29 -4.94 0.51
CA VAL A 343 12.33 -4.74 1.97
C VAL A 343 11.47 -5.75 2.73
N GLY A 344 10.25 -6.03 2.25
CA GLY A 344 9.25 -6.80 2.98
C GLY A 344 8.62 -7.94 2.17
N GLY A 345 9.23 -8.33 1.05
CA GLY A 345 8.68 -9.36 0.16
C GLY A 345 7.30 -8.99 -0.38
N ILE A 346 6.45 -10.00 -0.53
CA ILE A 346 5.08 -9.85 -1.06
C ILE A 346 4.27 -8.86 -0.21
N THR A 347 4.40 -8.91 1.11
CA THR A 347 3.66 -8.00 2.00
C THR A 347 4.16 -6.56 1.90
N GLY A 348 5.48 -6.36 1.75
CA GLY A 348 6.04 -5.05 1.49
C GLY A 348 5.54 -4.45 0.18
N ALA A 349 5.43 -5.26 -0.88
CA ALA A 349 4.86 -4.86 -2.17
C ALA A 349 3.40 -4.40 -2.06
N LEU A 350 2.58 -5.18 -1.35
CA LEU A 350 1.17 -4.90 -1.05
C LEU A 350 0.96 -3.56 -0.33
N LEU A 351 1.81 -3.27 0.67
CA LEU A 351 1.69 -2.07 1.49
C LEU A 351 2.34 -0.84 0.85
N ALA A 352 3.23 -1.03 -0.13
CA ALA A 352 4.02 0.05 -0.71
C ALA A 352 3.15 1.16 -1.33
N VAL A 353 2.11 0.76 -2.07
CA VAL A 353 1.20 1.69 -2.75
C VAL A 353 0.38 2.54 -1.76
N PRO A 354 -0.40 1.96 -0.82
CA PRO A 354 -1.18 2.76 0.12
C PRO A 354 -0.31 3.62 1.05
N LEU A 355 0.84 3.11 1.49
CA LEU A 355 1.77 3.89 2.31
C LEU A 355 2.34 5.09 1.55
N THR A 356 2.69 4.91 0.28
CA THR A 356 3.17 6.00 -0.58
C THR A 356 2.07 7.02 -0.85
N ALA A 357 0.84 6.56 -1.11
CA ALA A 357 -0.31 7.44 -1.28
C ALA A 357 -0.58 8.26 -0.01
N ALA A 358 -0.46 7.66 1.17
CA ALA A 358 -0.62 8.36 2.44
C ALA A 358 0.50 9.38 2.67
N ALA A 359 1.77 9.00 2.44
CA ALA A 359 2.91 9.91 2.53
C ALA A 359 2.76 11.10 1.58
N TRP A 360 2.34 10.87 0.34
CA TRP A 360 2.04 11.94 -0.59
C TRP A 360 0.84 12.78 -0.15
N GLY A 361 -0.21 12.16 0.38
CA GLY A 361 -1.36 12.85 0.97
C GLY A 361 -0.95 13.83 2.07
N VAL A 362 -0.01 13.44 2.94
CA VAL A 362 0.59 14.29 3.97
C VAL A 362 1.28 15.51 3.35
N VAL A 363 2.05 15.32 2.28
CA VAL A 363 2.69 16.43 1.55
C VAL A 363 1.66 17.40 0.99
N GLN A 364 0.50 16.91 0.53
CA GLN A 364 -0.57 17.73 -0.04
C GLN A 364 -1.32 18.60 0.98
N VAL A 365 -1.35 18.21 2.26
CA VAL A 365 -2.06 18.95 3.32
C VAL A 365 -1.14 19.67 4.31
N TRP A 366 0.16 19.68 4.03
CA TRP A 366 1.21 20.12 4.96
C TRP A 366 1.02 21.57 5.42
N ASP A 367 0.75 22.49 4.49
CA ASP A 367 0.60 23.92 4.80
C ASP A 367 -0.87 24.37 4.94
N GLY A 368 -1.85 23.48 4.69
CA GLY A 368 -3.29 23.75 4.77
C GLY A 368 -4.11 22.68 4.05
N ASP A 369 -5.44 22.70 4.17
CA ASP A 369 -6.32 21.59 3.70
C ASP A 369 -6.21 21.27 2.20
N ASN A 370 -5.78 22.23 1.37
CA ASN A 370 -5.45 22.05 -0.04
C ASN A 370 -4.16 22.79 -0.43
N LEU A 371 -3.23 22.91 0.52
CA LEU A 371 -1.98 23.64 0.36
C LEU A 371 -0.81 22.68 0.54
N PRO A 372 -0.24 22.15 -0.57
CA PRO A 372 0.91 21.29 -0.48
C PRO A 372 2.09 22.02 0.16
N ALA A 373 3.02 21.23 0.71
CA ALA A 373 4.27 21.73 1.25
C ALA A 373 4.95 22.66 0.24
N ARG A 374 5.48 23.81 0.69
CA ARG A 374 6.04 24.86 -0.20
C ARG A 374 6.93 24.35 -1.33
N TRP A 375 7.78 23.35 -1.07
CA TRP A 375 8.71 22.77 -2.04
C TRP A 375 8.02 21.90 -3.12
N ALA A 376 6.82 21.40 -2.84
CA ALA A 376 6.02 20.56 -3.74
C ALA A 376 5.00 21.38 -4.56
N ARG A 377 4.88 22.70 -4.32
CA ARG A 377 3.95 23.56 -5.05
C ARG A 377 4.41 23.74 -6.49
N PRO A 378 3.49 23.74 -7.48
CA PRO A 378 3.83 24.12 -8.85
C PRO A 378 4.47 25.51 -8.86
N LYS A 379 5.61 25.66 -9.53
CA LYS A 379 6.23 26.97 -9.73
C LYS A 379 5.37 27.72 -10.75
N THR A 380 4.57 28.69 -10.30
CA THR A 380 3.92 29.64 -11.20
C THR A 380 5.03 30.41 -11.92
N ARG A 381 5.17 30.22 -13.23
CA ARG A 381 5.97 31.16 -14.04
C ARG A 381 5.17 32.45 -14.06
N ASP A 382 5.69 33.50 -13.43
CA ASP A 382 5.13 34.84 -13.57
C ASP A 382 5.04 35.14 -15.07
N ARG A 383 3.81 35.21 -15.61
CA ARG A 383 3.62 35.78 -16.94
C ARG A 383 4.05 37.23 -16.83
N PRO A 384 4.98 37.73 -17.67
CA PRO A 384 5.30 39.15 -17.67
C PRO A 384 3.99 39.92 -17.86
N ALA A 385 3.79 40.96 -17.05
CA ALA A 385 2.62 41.81 -17.16
C ALA A 385 2.43 42.23 -18.63
N PRO A 386 1.20 42.24 -19.16
CA PRO A 386 0.95 42.66 -20.53
C PRO A 386 1.61 44.02 -20.75
N ARG A 387 2.43 44.11 -21.81
CA ARG A 387 3.08 45.37 -22.15
C ARG A 387 1.97 46.39 -22.42
N SER A 388 2.19 47.62 -21.98
CA SER A 388 1.26 48.76 -22.16
C SER A 388 0.79 48.96 -23.61
N ASP A 389 1.50 48.40 -24.58
CA ASP A 389 1.20 48.50 -26.01
C ASP A 389 0.09 47.52 -26.47
N GLU A 390 -0.26 46.52 -25.66
CA GLU A 390 -1.40 45.61 -25.91
C GLU A 390 -2.72 46.11 -25.30
N MET A 391 -2.71 47.26 -24.62
CA MET A 391 -3.91 47.88 -24.01
C MET A 391 -4.47 49.06 -24.82
N ARG A 392 -4.09 49.21 -26.10
CA ARG A 392 -4.59 50.28 -26.97
C ARG A 392 -5.60 49.79 -28.00
#